data_AF-A0A661G9T9-F1
#
_entry.id   AF-A0A661G9T9-F1
#
_cell.length_a   1.000
_cell.length_b   1.000
_cell.length_c   1.000
_cell.angle_alpha   90.00
_cell.angle_beta   90.00
_cell.angle_gamma   90.00
#
_symmetry.space_group_name_H-M   'P 1'
#
loop_
_entity.id
_entity.type
_entity.pdbx_description
1 polymer ?
#
loop_
_entity_poly.entity_id
_entity_poly.type
_entity_poly.pdbx_seq_one_letter_code
_entity_poly.pdbx_strand_id
1 'polypeptide(L)'
;MRRQIIHCAIVLAIAGSILVPPAVAEETREPIKVVIAAMYELGEASGDAPGELQFWVERLPLERTMPFPLGESELYLNDEGVMAVLLGGGIPNATATIMALGADPRFDLSKAYWLIAGVAGGDPAD
;
A
#
# COMPACT_ATOMS: atom_id res chain seq x y z
N MET A 1 45.65 -71.72 4.10
CA MET A 1 45.22 -70.30 3.97
C MET A 1 43.96 -70.30 3.11
N ARG A 2 42.79 -69.72 3.42
CA ARG A 2 42.33 -68.71 4.39
C ARG A 2 40.80 -68.96 4.67
N ARG A 3 40.42 -68.83 5.94
CA ARG A 3 39.10 -68.57 6.60
C ARG A 3 38.02 -67.93 5.70
N GLN A 4 36.81 -68.49 5.56
CA GLN A 4 35.58 -68.43 6.40
C GLN A 4 34.97 -67.03 6.70
N ILE A 5 33.79 -66.81 6.10
CA ILE A 5 32.46 -66.34 6.62
C ILE A 5 32.44 -65.08 7.52
N ILE A 6 31.57 -64.10 7.20
CA ILE A 6 30.60 -63.42 8.09
C ILE A 6 29.67 -62.50 7.27
N HIS A 7 28.37 -62.61 7.57
CA HIS A 7 27.25 -61.80 7.08
C HIS A 7 27.29 -60.38 7.66
N CYS A 8 26.84 -59.36 6.91
CA CYS A 8 26.26 -58.17 7.55
C CYS A 8 25.23 -57.50 6.61
N ALA A 9 23.97 -57.59 7.02
CA ALA A 9 22.86 -56.89 6.40
C ALA A 9 23.02 -55.37 6.60
N ILE A 10 22.89 -54.61 5.52
CA ILE A 10 22.79 -53.15 5.59
C ILE A 10 21.34 -52.80 5.26
N VAL A 11 20.57 -52.55 6.33
CA VAL A 11 19.34 -51.76 6.29
C VAL A 11 19.71 -50.40 6.88
N LEU A 12 19.57 -49.31 6.13
CA LEU A 12 19.56 -47.97 6.75
C LEU A 12 18.71 -46.96 5.95
N ALA A 13 17.51 -46.76 6.50
CA ALA A 13 16.74 -45.52 6.63
C ALA A 13 16.63 -44.58 5.41
N ILE A 14 15.44 -44.60 4.80
CA ILE A 14 14.88 -43.49 4.02
C ILE A 14 14.63 -42.33 5.00
N ALA A 15 15.47 -41.29 4.93
CA ALA A 15 15.26 -40.04 5.66
C ALA A 15 14.03 -39.33 5.08
N GLY A 16 12.94 -39.32 5.82
CA GLY A 16 11.76 -38.52 5.52
C GLY A 16 12.09 -37.04 5.64
N SER A 17 12.22 -36.36 4.50
CA SER A 17 12.20 -34.90 4.44
C SER A 17 10.85 -34.41 4.96
N ILE A 18 10.85 -33.81 6.14
CA ILE A 18 9.73 -33.03 6.64
C ILE A 18 9.61 -31.80 5.74
N LEU A 19 8.64 -31.83 4.84
CA LEU A 19 8.22 -30.68 4.06
C LEU A 19 7.48 -29.74 5.03
N VAL A 20 8.20 -28.83 5.69
CA VAL A 20 7.57 -27.71 6.39
C VAL A 20 7.12 -26.74 5.28
N PRO A 21 5.81 -26.57 5.02
CA PRO A 21 5.38 -25.53 4.11
C PRO A 21 5.83 -24.18 4.68
N PRO A 22 6.30 -23.23 3.84
CA PRO A 22 6.60 -21.89 4.32
C PRO A 22 5.34 -21.33 4.97
N ALA A 23 5.44 -20.89 6.22
CA ALA A 23 4.37 -20.15 6.86
C ALA A 23 4.17 -18.88 6.03
N VAL A 24 3.03 -18.78 5.33
CA VAL A 24 2.57 -17.51 4.79
C VAL A 24 2.23 -16.67 6.01
N ALA A 25 3.12 -15.74 6.36
CA ALA A 25 2.77 -14.71 7.31
C ALA A 25 1.54 -13.99 6.75
N GLU A 26 0.43 -13.96 7.50
CA GLU A 26 -0.64 -13.03 7.16
C GLU A 26 -0.07 -11.63 7.33
N GLU A 27 0.23 -10.99 6.20
CA GLU A 27 0.60 -9.59 6.17
C GLU A 27 -0.64 -8.81 6.61
N THR A 28 -0.63 -8.36 7.86
CA THR A 28 -1.70 -7.56 8.43
C THR A 28 -1.74 -6.24 7.67
N ARG A 29 -2.74 -6.10 6.79
CA ARG A 29 -2.96 -4.87 6.02
C ARG A 29 -3.22 -3.72 6.98
N GLU A 30 -2.58 -2.57 6.74
CA GLU A 30 -2.79 -1.37 7.54
C GLU A 30 -4.22 -0.84 7.33
N PRO A 31 -5.05 -0.77 8.39
CA PRO A 31 -6.40 -0.23 8.26
C PRO A 31 -6.38 1.27 8.02
N ILE A 32 -6.95 1.71 6.90
CA ILE A 32 -7.14 3.14 6.62
C ILE A 32 -8.57 3.52 7.00
N LYS A 33 -8.69 4.54 7.86
CA LYS A 33 -9.97 5.05 8.34
C LYS A 33 -10.54 6.14 7.45
N VAL A 34 -9.67 7.00 6.91
CA VAL A 34 -10.06 8.10 6.03
C VAL A 34 -9.09 8.19 4.88
N VAL A 35 -9.61 8.24 3.65
CA VAL A 35 -8.88 8.60 2.44
C VAL A 35 -9.31 9.99 2.00
N ILE A 36 -8.36 10.93 1.99
CA ILE A 36 -8.51 12.27 1.45
C ILE A 36 -7.98 12.25 0.01
N ALA A 37 -8.89 12.34 -0.95
CA ALA A 37 -8.56 12.35 -2.36
C ALA A 37 -8.52 13.81 -2.86
N ALA A 38 -7.30 14.34 -3.01
CA ALA A 38 -7.04 15.66 -3.58
C ALA A 38 -6.79 15.54 -5.08
N MET A 39 -7.20 16.53 -5.88
CA MET A 39 -7.06 16.47 -7.34
C MET A 39 -5.78 17.14 -7.84
N TYR A 40 -5.30 18.16 -7.14
CA TYR A 40 -4.23 19.03 -7.61
C TYR A 40 -3.21 19.35 -6.52
N GLU A 41 -1.94 19.38 -6.92
CA GLU A 41 -0.85 19.96 -6.12
C GLU A 41 0.08 20.77 -7.04
N LEU A 42 0.69 21.82 -6.48
CA LEU A 42 1.64 22.67 -7.20
C LEU A 42 3.05 22.40 -6.68
N GLY A 43 3.79 21.55 -7.37
CA GLY A 43 5.18 21.26 -6.98
C GLY A 43 5.23 20.25 -5.84
N GLU A 44 5.83 20.64 -4.73
CA GLU A 44 6.03 19.76 -3.58
C GLU A 44 4.79 19.72 -2.68
N ALA A 45 4.65 18.67 -1.86
CA ALA A 45 3.51 18.58 -0.93
C ALA A 45 3.71 19.41 0.36
N SER A 46 4.75 20.25 0.41
CA SER A 46 5.05 21.14 1.54
C SER A 46 6.11 22.18 1.18
N GLY A 47 6.04 23.34 1.81
CA GLY A 47 7.14 24.33 1.82
C GLY A 47 7.22 25.24 0.59
N ASP A 48 6.42 25.03 -0.44
CA ASP A 48 6.21 25.93 -1.57
C ASP A 48 4.76 26.43 -1.64
N ALA A 49 4.32 26.91 -2.82
CA ALA A 49 3.00 27.51 -2.99
C ALA A 49 1.93 26.42 -3.07
N PRO A 50 0.94 26.40 -2.16
CA PRO A 50 0.06 25.25 -1.99
C PRO A 50 -1.00 25.09 -3.08
N GLY A 51 -1.14 23.85 -3.54
CA GLY A 51 -2.35 23.31 -4.16
C GLY A 51 -3.34 22.77 -3.12
N GLU A 52 -4.07 21.71 -3.47
CA GLU A 52 -5.11 21.12 -2.62
C GLU A 52 -4.52 20.15 -1.58
N LEU A 53 -3.52 19.36 -1.95
CA LEU A 53 -2.91 18.31 -1.12
C LEU A 53 -2.08 18.90 0.03
N GLN A 54 -1.26 19.91 -0.24
CA GLN A 54 -0.32 20.50 0.71
C GLN A 54 -1.04 21.01 1.97
N PHE A 55 -2.24 21.59 1.84
CA PHE A 55 -3.01 22.00 3.02
C PHE A 55 -3.38 20.84 3.92
N TRP A 56 -3.66 19.65 3.38
CA TRP A 56 -3.91 18.46 4.19
C TRP A 56 -2.63 17.98 4.84
N VAL A 57 -1.54 17.87 4.08
CA VAL A 57 -0.24 17.41 4.58
C VAL A 57 0.25 18.29 5.73
N GLU A 58 0.17 19.61 5.58
CA GLU A 58 0.69 20.58 6.55
C GLU A 58 -0.24 20.83 7.75
N ARG A 59 -1.56 20.86 7.54
CA ARG A 59 -2.52 21.25 8.60
C ARG A 59 -3.13 20.06 9.34
N LEU A 60 -3.11 18.88 8.72
CA LEU A 60 -3.50 17.62 9.32
C LEU A 60 -2.26 16.72 9.30
N PRO A 61 -1.31 16.86 10.24
CA PRO A 61 0.09 16.43 10.08
C PRO A 61 0.25 15.02 9.51
N LEU A 62 0.38 14.92 8.17
CA LEU A 62 0.54 13.66 7.43
C LEU A 62 2.03 13.40 7.23
N GLU A 63 2.75 13.23 8.33
CA GLU A 63 4.22 13.24 8.36
C GLU A 63 4.87 11.99 7.73
N ARG A 64 4.09 10.92 7.54
CA ARG A 64 4.59 9.65 7.01
C ARG A 64 4.32 9.58 5.51
N THR A 65 5.36 9.46 4.70
CA THR A 65 5.19 9.20 3.27
C THR A 65 5.42 7.74 2.93
N MET A 66 4.70 7.24 1.93
CA MET A 66 4.90 5.90 1.38
C MET A 66 5.00 5.94 -0.14
N PRO A 67 5.98 5.23 -0.74
CA PRO A 67 6.07 5.13 -2.18
C PRO A 67 4.80 4.54 -2.78
N PHE A 68 4.34 5.16 -3.86
CA PHE A 68 3.15 4.74 -4.58
C PHE A 68 3.36 4.88 -6.10
N PRO A 69 4.20 4.01 -6.67
CA PRO A 69 4.73 4.17 -8.03
C PRO A 69 3.69 4.07 -9.15
N LEU A 70 2.48 3.61 -8.83
CA LEU A 70 1.37 3.49 -9.77
C LEU A 70 0.35 4.63 -9.63
N GLY A 71 0.53 5.53 -8.65
CA GLY A 71 -0.25 6.77 -8.53
C GLY A 71 0.55 7.99 -8.95
N GLU A 72 -0.06 9.17 -8.83
CA GLU A 72 0.54 10.43 -9.25
C GLU A 72 1.68 10.92 -8.35
N SER A 73 1.60 10.62 -7.06
CA SER A 73 2.58 11.01 -6.04
C SER A 73 2.72 9.94 -4.97
N GLU A 74 3.61 10.18 -4.00
CA GLU A 74 3.62 9.43 -2.74
C GLU A 74 2.26 9.50 -2.03
N LEU A 75 1.99 8.52 -1.17
CA LEU A 75 0.89 8.57 -0.21
C LEU A 75 1.36 9.29 1.04
N TYR A 76 0.51 10.13 1.62
CA TYR A 76 0.80 10.88 2.85
C TYR A 76 -0.13 10.37 3.95
N LEU A 77 0.42 9.96 5.09
CA LEU A 77 -0.34 9.28 6.13
C LEU A 77 0.03 9.79 7.53
N ASN A 78 -0.85 9.50 8.49
CA ASN A 78 -0.54 9.59 9.91
C ASN A 78 -0.90 8.29 10.65
N ASP A 79 -0.50 8.19 11.91
CA ASP A 79 -0.73 7.00 12.75
C ASP A 79 -2.19 6.87 13.22
N GLU A 80 -3.04 7.87 12.95
CA GLU A 80 -4.47 7.82 13.24
C GLU A 80 -5.27 7.07 12.16
N GLY A 81 -4.62 6.69 11.06
CA GLY A 81 -5.23 5.99 9.93
C GLY A 81 -5.85 6.94 8.89
N VAL A 82 -5.36 8.18 8.80
CA VAL A 82 -5.71 9.11 7.73
C VAL A 82 -4.65 9.02 6.64
N MET A 83 -5.10 8.92 5.39
CA MET A 83 -4.27 8.91 4.20
C MET A 83 -4.74 10.02 3.26
N ALA A 84 -3.83 10.84 2.73
CA ALA A 84 -4.08 11.67 1.56
C ALA A 84 -3.41 11.08 0.33
N VAL A 85 -4.11 11.16 -0.79
CA VAL A 85 -3.68 10.71 -2.11
C VAL A 85 -3.93 11.81 -3.14
N LEU A 86 -2.94 12.08 -3.98
CA LEU A 86 -3.10 12.94 -5.14
C LEU A 86 -3.65 12.13 -6.31
N LEU A 87 -4.82 12.51 -6.80
CA LEU A 87 -5.48 11.87 -7.93
C LEU A 87 -4.92 12.30 -9.28
N GLY A 88 -4.41 13.53 -9.36
CA GLY A 88 -3.95 14.16 -10.59
C GLY A 88 -5.11 14.62 -11.48
N GLY A 89 -4.84 15.62 -12.32
CA GLY A 89 -5.87 16.25 -13.14
C GLY A 89 -6.51 15.30 -14.15
N GLY A 90 -7.83 15.19 -14.08
CA GLY A 90 -8.65 14.52 -15.09
C GLY A 90 -9.01 13.07 -14.77
N ILE A 91 -10.03 12.56 -15.47
CA ILE A 91 -10.61 11.23 -15.25
C ILE A 91 -9.57 10.10 -15.37
N PRO A 92 -8.63 10.09 -16.34
CA PRO A 92 -7.66 9.00 -16.47
C PRO A 92 -6.74 8.85 -15.26
N ASN A 93 -6.18 9.96 -14.77
CA ASN A 93 -5.25 9.97 -13.63
C ASN A 93 -5.97 9.54 -12.35
N ALA A 94 -7.15 10.12 -12.09
CA ALA A 94 -7.98 9.73 -10.95
C ALA A 94 -8.34 8.23 -10.98
N THR A 95 -8.68 7.69 -12.17
CA THR A 95 -9.01 6.28 -12.34
C THR A 95 -7.80 5.39 -12.06
N ALA A 96 -6.63 5.71 -12.65
CA ALA A 96 -5.40 4.95 -12.46
C ALA A 96 -4.98 4.93 -10.99
N THR A 97 -4.97 6.10 -10.33
CA THR A 97 -4.59 6.26 -8.93
C THR A 97 -5.50 5.47 -8.00
N ILE A 98 -6.83 5.57 -8.15
CA ILE A 98 -7.75 4.83 -7.27
C ILE A 98 -7.69 3.32 -7.51
N MET A 99 -7.54 2.87 -8.76
CA MET A 99 -7.37 1.45 -9.05
C MET A 99 -6.06 0.91 -8.47
N ALA A 100 -4.96 1.67 -8.56
CA ALA A 100 -3.70 1.33 -7.95
C ALA A 100 -3.82 1.23 -6.42
N LEU A 101 -4.51 2.19 -5.79
CA LEU A 101 -4.71 2.20 -4.34
C LEU A 101 -5.59 1.03 -3.88
N GLY A 102 -6.66 0.73 -4.61
CA GLY A 102 -7.55 -0.40 -4.32
C GLY A 102 -6.90 -1.78 -4.52
N ALA A 103 -5.88 -1.87 -5.39
CA ALA A 103 -5.11 -3.09 -5.62
C ALA A 103 -3.89 -3.23 -4.68
N ASP A 104 -3.58 -2.21 -3.89
CA ASP A 104 -2.41 -2.19 -3.02
C ASP A 104 -2.63 -3.11 -1.80
N PRO A 105 -1.90 -4.24 -1.69
CA PRO A 105 -2.13 -5.21 -0.63
C PRO A 105 -1.70 -4.69 0.75
N ARG A 106 -1.00 -3.56 0.82
CA ARG A 106 -0.54 -2.96 2.08
C ARG A 106 -1.69 -2.43 2.92
N PHE A 107 -2.82 -2.07 2.31
CA PHE A 107 -3.90 -1.33 2.99
C PHE A 107 -5.22 -2.11 3.04
N ASP A 108 -5.94 -1.95 4.15
CA ASP A 108 -7.35 -2.32 4.24
C ASP A 108 -8.21 -1.06 4.16
N LEU A 109 -8.90 -0.92 3.01
CA LEU A 109 -9.79 0.19 2.71
C LEU A 109 -11.27 -0.15 2.94
N SER A 110 -11.59 -1.37 3.39
CA SER A 110 -12.96 -1.92 3.42
C SER A 110 -13.93 -1.16 4.34
N LYS A 111 -13.38 -0.36 5.26
CA LYS A 111 -14.11 0.51 6.21
C LYS A 111 -13.69 1.98 6.12
N ALA A 112 -12.94 2.36 5.10
CA ALA A 112 -12.48 3.73 4.95
C ALA A 112 -13.65 4.67 4.58
N TYR A 113 -13.68 5.85 5.20
CA TYR A 113 -14.42 6.99 4.69
C TYR A 113 -13.62 7.68 3.59
N TRP A 114 -14.31 8.17 2.56
CA TRP A 114 -13.68 8.83 1.43
C TRP A 114 -14.11 10.30 1.40
N LEU A 115 -13.13 11.19 1.48
CA LEU A 115 -13.31 12.63 1.33
C LEU A 115 -12.68 13.07 0.01
N ILE A 116 -13.50 13.48 -0.94
CA ILE A 116 -13.01 14.09 -2.19
C ILE A 116 -12.93 15.60 -1.95
N ALA A 117 -11.72 16.13 -1.95
CA ALA A 117 -11.45 17.55 -1.79
C ALA A 117 -10.95 18.10 -3.12
N GLY A 118 -11.69 19.04 -3.71
CA GLY A 118 -11.32 19.61 -5.00
C GLY A 118 -11.98 20.96 -5.25
N VAL A 119 -11.43 21.68 -6.22
CA VAL A 119 -12.01 22.91 -6.77
C VAL A 119 -12.89 22.58 -7.98
N ALA A 120 -14.11 23.10 -7.99
CA ALA A 120 -15.03 23.00 -9.12
C ALA A 120 -15.59 24.38 -9.49
N GLY A 121 -15.88 24.58 -10.77
CA GLY A 121 -16.64 25.72 -11.26
C GLY A 121 -18.05 25.28 -11.62
N GLY A 122 -19.04 26.09 -11.25
CA GLY A 122 -20.44 25.93 -11.66
C GLY A 122 -21.04 27.30 -11.91
N ASP A 123 -21.92 27.41 -12.91
CA ASP A 123 -22.70 28.64 -13.10
C ASP A 123 -23.78 28.71 -12.00
N PRO A 124 -23.79 29.75 -11.14
CA PRO A 124 -24.82 29.88 -10.12
C PRO A 124 -26.22 30.15 -10.69
N ALA A 125 -26.35 30.44 -11.99
CA ALA A 125 -27.62 30.67 -12.66
C ALA A 125 -28.21 29.42 -13.34
N ASP A 126 -27.46 28.32 -13.43
CA ASP A 126 -27.97 27.00 -13.84
C ASP A 126 -28.90 26.41 -12.76
#